data_AF-A2DLX1-F1
#
_entry.id   AF-A2DLX1-F1
#
_cell.length_a   1.000
_cell.length_b   1.000
_cell.length_c   1.000
_cell.angle_alpha   90.00
_cell.angle_beta   90.00
_cell.angle_gamma   90.00
#
_symmetry.space_group_name_H-M   'P 1'
#
loop_
_entity.id
_entity.type
_entity.pdbx_description
1 polymer ?
#
loop_
_entity_poly.entity_id
_entity_poly.type
_entity_poly.pdbx_seq_one_letter_code
_entity_poly.pdbx_strand_id
1 'polypeptide(L)'
;MDKDCLRDIVCSHNNEMLEYVLERNIFTYKDFDGENSNSTAIYEDIIKYQNLKAVFLLFEREKNFIVPWCAAFPQTIDILKNEKLPDKIDFKKRNILQYACMSQNSDIFKLLFTSTDKIDVNYHDLDKMTALHFAAMYHNIDAARILISHGADVNAKNILFHFTSIII
;
A
#
# COMPACT_ATOMS: atom_id res chain seq x y z
N MET A 1 -18.29 3.35 19.47
CA MET A 1 -17.79 2.37 18.48
C MET A 1 -16.30 2.25 18.70
N ASP A 2 -15.77 1.04 18.73
CA ASP A 2 -14.34 0.76 18.85
C ASP A 2 -13.73 0.50 17.46
N LYS A 3 -12.39 0.34 17.42
CA LYS A 3 -11.67 0.06 16.17
C LYS A 3 -12.06 -1.26 15.52
N ASP A 4 -12.50 -2.24 16.31
CA ASP A 4 -12.95 -3.53 15.79
C ASP A 4 -14.26 -3.38 15.01
N CYS A 5 -15.18 -2.54 15.48
CA CYS A 5 -16.37 -2.18 14.72
C CYS A 5 -16.03 -1.49 13.37
N LEU A 6 -15.05 -0.58 13.36
CA LEU A 6 -14.59 0.05 12.10
C LEU A 6 -13.98 -0.99 11.14
N ARG A 7 -13.20 -1.93 11.68
CA ARG A 7 -12.63 -3.04 10.91
C ARG A 7 -13.72 -3.92 10.29
N ASP A 8 -14.75 -4.29 11.06
CA ASP A 8 -15.87 -5.07 10.53
C ASP A 8 -16.64 -4.33 9.43
N ILE A 9 -16.85 -3.01 9.57
CA ILE A 9 -17.46 -2.17 8.53
C ILE A 9 -16.64 -2.23 7.23
N VAL A 10 -15.32 -2.10 7.33
CA VAL A 10 -14.42 -2.16 6.18
C VAL A 10 -14.41 -3.54 5.53
N CYS A 11 -14.28 -4.60 6.32
CA CYS A 11 -14.21 -5.99 5.86
C CYS A 11 -15.51 -6.47 5.22
N SER A 12 -16.66 -5.98 5.69
CA SER A 12 -17.98 -6.33 5.16
C SER A 12 -18.43 -5.50 3.96
N HIS A 13 -17.59 -4.58 3.46
CA HIS A 13 -17.94 -3.63 2.41
C HIS A 13 -19.21 -2.81 2.72
N ASN A 14 -19.48 -2.54 3.99
CA ASN A 14 -20.64 -1.75 4.40
C ASN A 14 -20.40 -0.25 4.16
N ASN A 15 -20.52 0.14 2.89
CA ASN A 15 -20.19 1.48 2.42
C ASN A 15 -21.11 2.56 3.03
N GLU A 16 -22.39 2.25 3.22
CA GLU A 16 -23.34 3.17 3.86
C GLU A 16 -22.94 3.48 5.30
N MET A 17 -22.58 2.44 6.05
CA MET A 17 -22.12 2.62 7.43
C MET A 17 -20.76 3.31 7.49
N LEU A 18 -19.85 2.99 6.57
CA LEU A 18 -18.55 3.64 6.46
C LEU A 18 -18.68 5.14 6.19
N GLU A 19 -19.54 5.53 5.25
CA GLU A 19 -19.83 6.93 4.94
C GLU A 19 -20.45 7.62 6.17
N TYR A 20 -21.45 7.01 6.79
CA TYR A 20 -22.10 7.53 7.99
C TYR A 20 -21.11 7.82 9.13
N VAL A 21 -20.18 6.90 9.43
CA VAL A 21 -19.21 7.10 10.53
C VAL A 21 -18.16 8.16 10.20
N LEU A 22 -17.79 8.31 8.93
CA LEU A 22 -16.85 9.35 8.47
C LEU A 22 -17.51 10.74 8.40
N GLU A 23 -18.77 10.84 7.95
CA GLU A 23 -19.55 12.08 7.91
C GLU A 23 -19.76 12.70 9.27
N ARG A 24 -20.05 11.86 10.27
CA ARG A 24 -20.27 12.32 11.64
C ARG A 24 -18.98 12.48 12.44
N ASN A 25 -17.81 12.29 11.81
CA ASN A 25 -16.50 12.27 12.46
C ASN A 25 -16.47 11.35 13.70
N ILE A 26 -17.22 10.23 13.65
CA ILE A 26 -17.13 9.17 14.67
C ILE A 26 -15.75 8.51 14.58
N PHE A 27 -15.28 8.35 13.34
CA PHE A 27 -13.90 7.99 13.02
C PHE A 27 -13.32 9.04 12.06
N THR A 28 -12.01 9.22 12.17
CA THR A 28 -11.20 10.09 11.31
C THR A 28 -10.29 9.22 10.44
N TYR A 29 -9.65 9.81 9.42
CA TYR A 29 -8.68 9.08 8.59
C TYR A 29 -7.52 8.49 9.42
N LYS A 30 -7.16 9.11 10.55
CA LYS A 30 -6.08 8.63 11.43
C LYS A 30 -6.41 7.32 12.12
N ASP A 31 -7.70 7.04 12.32
CA ASP A 31 -8.15 5.79 12.97
C ASP A 31 -7.91 4.57 12.08
N PHE A 32 -7.69 4.79 10.77
CA PHE A 32 -7.34 3.74 9.82
C PHE A 32 -5.85 3.38 9.86
N ASP A 33 -5.01 4.23 10.44
CA ASP A 33 -3.57 4.02 10.57
C ASP A 33 -3.23 3.10 11.76
N GLY A 34 -2.02 2.55 11.74
CA GLY A 34 -1.49 1.78 12.86
C GLY A 34 -1.06 2.70 14.00
N GLU A 35 -1.21 2.25 15.25
CA GLU A 35 -0.69 3.00 16.41
C GLU A 35 0.83 2.83 16.59
N ASN A 36 1.35 1.67 16.20
CA ASN A 36 2.76 1.30 16.31
C ASN A 36 3.09 0.15 15.34
N SER A 37 4.36 -0.21 15.22
CA SER A 37 4.84 -1.27 14.31
C SER A 37 4.19 -2.64 14.54
N ASN A 38 3.68 -2.90 15.74
CA ASN A 38 3.08 -4.18 16.13
C ASN A 38 1.55 -4.18 15.96
N SER A 39 0.95 -3.06 15.55
CA SER A 39 -0.49 -2.90 15.34
C SER A 39 -0.85 -3.16 13.87
N THR A 40 -1.94 -3.89 13.65
CA THR A 40 -2.54 -4.04 12.32
C THR A 40 -3.38 -2.80 12.02
N ALA A 41 -2.99 -2.05 10.99
CA ALA A 41 -3.75 -0.89 10.53
C ALA A 41 -5.00 -1.33 9.76
N ILE A 42 -6.09 -0.57 9.89
CA ILE A 42 -7.36 -0.90 9.23
C ILE A 42 -7.26 -0.70 7.72
N TYR A 43 -6.38 0.18 7.23
CA TYR A 43 -6.14 0.27 5.79
C TYR A 43 -5.53 -1.02 5.21
N GLU A 44 -4.86 -1.87 6.01
CA GLU A 44 -4.39 -3.18 5.53
C GLU A 44 -5.59 -4.09 5.21
N ASP A 45 -6.68 -3.97 5.98
CA ASP A 45 -7.94 -4.67 5.69
C ASP A 45 -8.62 -4.09 4.44
N ILE A 46 -8.55 -2.77 4.22
CA ILE A 46 -9.04 -2.15 2.97
C ILE A 46 -8.35 -2.81 1.76
N ILE A 47 -7.02 -2.99 1.80
CA ILE A 47 -6.25 -3.65 0.75
C ILE A 47 -6.63 -5.13 0.64
N LYS A 48 -6.63 -5.86 1.76
CA LYS A 48 -6.88 -7.30 1.80
C LYS A 48 -8.26 -7.67 1.24
N TYR A 49 -9.29 -6.90 1.60
CA TYR A 49 -10.67 -7.10 1.14
C TYR A 49 -11.01 -6.31 -0.12
N GLN A 50 -10.05 -5.62 -0.73
CA GLN A 50 -10.24 -4.86 -1.97
C GLN A 50 -11.38 -3.82 -1.87
N ASN A 51 -11.53 -3.15 -0.72
CA ASN A 51 -12.60 -2.18 -0.48
C ASN A 51 -12.29 -0.83 -1.16
N LEU A 52 -12.48 -0.77 -2.48
CA LEU A 52 -12.15 0.40 -3.28
C LEU A 52 -12.96 1.65 -2.90
N LYS A 53 -14.21 1.48 -2.45
CA LYS A 53 -15.05 2.60 -2.01
C LYS A 53 -14.47 3.29 -0.78
N ALA A 54 -13.91 2.53 0.16
CA ALA A 54 -13.19 3.11 1.30
C ALA A 54 -11.98 3.95 0.86
N VAL A 55 -11.24 3.52 -0.17
CA VAL A 55 -10.11 4.29 -0.74
C VAL A 55 -10.57 5.66 -1.22
N PHE A 56 -11.66 5.72 -1.99
CA PHE A 56 -12.18 6.98 -2.52
C PHE A 56 -12.77 7.89 -1.43
N LEU A 57 -13.50 7.33 -0.46
CA LEU A 57 -14.02 8.09 0.67
C LEU A 57 -12.89 8.72 1.50
N LEU A 58 -11.79 7.97 1.72
CA LEU A 58 -10.62 8.48 2.43
C LEU A 58 -9.83 9.49 1.60
N PHE A 59 -9.76 9.32 0.28
CA PHE A 59 -9.12 10.26 -0.64
C PHE A 59 -9.79 11.63 -0.62
N GLU A 60 -11.12 11.67 -0.63
CA GLU A 60 -11.90 12.91 -0.57
C GLU A 60 -11.66 13.69 0.74
N ARG A 61 -11.31 12.98 1.82
CA ARG A 61 -11.03 13.55 3.15
C ARG A 61 -9.60 14.08 3.26
N GLU A 62 -8.63 13.23 2.98
CA GLU A 62 -7.21 13.55 3.11
C GLU A 62 -6.41 12.76 2.06
N LYS A 63 -6.21 13.36 0.88
CA LYS A 63 -5.45 12.76 -0.23
C LYS A 63 -4.11 12.18 0.20
N ASN A 64 -3.47 12.89 1.11
CA ASN A 64 -2.15 12.64 1.65
C ASN A 64 -2.05 11.42 2.56
N PHE A 65 -3.19 10.97 3.11
CA PHE A 65 -3.27 9.80 3.98
C PHE A 65 -3.26 8.50 3.17
N ILE A 66 -3.93 8.49 2.01
CA ILE A 66 -4.04 7.28 1.20
C ILE A 66 -2.74 6.92 0.48
N VAL A 67 -1.85 7.89 0.28
CA VAL A 67 -0.50 7.66 -0.25
C VAL A 67 0.40 7.29 0.93
N PRO A 68 1.05 6.11 0.96
CA PRO A 68 1.48 5.31 -0.21
C PRO A 68 0.62 4.09 -0.59
N TRP A 69 -0.31 3.66 0.25
CA TRP A 69 -0.95 2.35 0.11
C TRP A 69 -2.02 2.26 -1.00
N CYS A 70 -2.49 3.39 -1.53
CA CYS A 70 -3.42 3.41 -2.65
C CYS A 70 -2.87 2.71 -3.90
N ALA A 71 -1.54 2.66 -4.07
CA ALA A 71 -0.88 1.96 -5.19
C ALA A 71 -1.14 0.45 -5.20
N ALA A 72 -1.66 -0.14 -4.11
CA ALA A 72 -2.14 -1.51 -4.12
C ALA A 72 -3.38 -1.72 -5.02
N PHE A 73 -4.07 -0.63 -5.41
CA PHE A 73 -5.28 -0.65 -6.22
C PHE A 73 -5.00 -0.14 -7.64
N PRO A 74 -5.10 -1.00 -8.67
CA PRO A 74 -4.95 -0.61 -10.09
C PRO A 74 -5.79 0.61 -10.51
N GLN A 75 -6.98 0.75 -9.94
CA GLN A 75 -7.96 1.80 -10.26
C GLN A 75 -7.52 3.18 -9.78
N THR A 76 -6.51 3.27 -8.90
CA THR A 76 -6.00 4.55 -8.38
C THR A 76 -4.92 5.17 -9.27
N ILE A 77 -4.61 4.56 -10.41
CA ILE A 77 -3.57 5.06 -11.33
C ILE A 77 -3.80 6.53 -11.74
N ASP A 78 -5.05 6.95 -11.90
CA ASP A 78 -5.38 8.34 -12.26
C ASP A 78 -5.18 9.31 -11.08
N ILE A 79 -5.29 8.82 -9.84
CA ILE A 79 -4.90 9.59 -8.65
C ILE A 79 -3.37 9.80 -8.66
N LEU A 80 -2.62 8.75 -9.01
CA LEU A 80 -1.15 8.78 -9.04
C LEU A 80 -0.57 9.62 -10.19
N LYS A 81 -1.27 9.74 -11.34
CA LYS A 81 -0.82 10.53 -12.49
C LYS A 81 -0.91 12.04 -12.27
N ASN A 82 -1.94 12.49 -11.57
CA ASN A 82 -2.29 13.90 -11.47
C ASN A 82 -1.58 14.64 -10.33
N GLU A 83 -0.92 13.90 -9.43
CA GLU A 83 -0.26 14.44 -8.25
C GLU A 83 1.26 14.17 -8.36
N LYS A 84 2.10 15.11 -7.93
CA LYS A 84 3.53 14.80 -7.71
C LYS A 84 3.58 13.73 -6.63
N LEU A 85 4.00 12.52 -6.98
CA LEU A 85 4.08 11.39 -6.06
C LEU A 85 4.88 11.81 -4.82
N PRO A 86 4.24 11.96 -3.66
CA PRO A 86 4.95 12.37 -2.46
C PRO A 86 5.84 11.20 -2.01
N ASP A 87 7.07 11.51 -1.60
CA ASP A 87 7.97 10.55 -0.95
C ASP A 87 7.45 10.27 0.47
N LYS A 88 6.36 9.51 0.52
CA LYS A 88 5.65 9.15 1.74
C LYS A 88 5.84 7.70 2.06
N ILE A 89 6.07 7.47 3.35
CA ILE A 89 6.15 6.16 3.96
C ILE A 89 5.03 6.02 4.99
N ASP A 90 4.49 4.82 5.12
CA ASP A 90 3.54 4.50 6.19
C ASP A 90 4.23 4.34 7.55
N PHE A 91 3.46 3.98 8.59
CA PHE A 91 4.00 3.74 9.94
C PHE A 91 4.95 2.53 10.04
N LYS A 92 4.88 1.56 9.11
CA LYS A 92 5.84 0.45 8.96
C LYS A 92 7.05 0.84 8.10
N LYS A 93 7.16 2.11 7.70
CA LYS A 93 8.14 2.63 6.76
C LYS A 93 8.04 2.03 5.35
N ARG A 94 6.86 1.62 4.89
CA ARG A 94 6.63 1.16 3.52
C ARG A 94 6.34 2.33 2.59
N ASN A 95 6.98 2.36 1.42
CA ASN A 95 6.79 3.37 0.39
C ASN A 95 5.79 2.91 -0.70
N ILE A 96 5.51 3.79 -1.65
CA ILE A 96 4.56 3.52 -2.74
C ILE A 96 4.99 2.38 -3.66
N LEU A 97 6.29 2.17 -3.87
CA LEU A 97 6.80 1.09 -4.71
C LEU A 97 6.49 -0.29 -4.10
N GLN A 98 6.64 -0.43 -2.79
CA GLN A 98 6.31 -1.68 -2.08
C GLN A 98 4.81 -2.00 -2.18
N TYR A 99 3.93 -0.99 -2.12
CA TYR A 99 2.48 -1.21 -2.33
C TYR A 99 2.10 -1.49 -3.77
N ALA A 100 2.78 -0.88 -4.75
CA ALA A 100 2.56 -1.21 -6.15
C ALA A 100 2.75 -2.70 -6.44
N CYS A 101 3.67 -3.37 -5.71
CA CYS A 101 3.91 -4.82 -5.82
C CYS A 101 2.72 -5.67 -5.43
N MET A 102 1.85 -5.17 -4.55
CA MET A 102 0.61 -5.83 -4.17
C MET A 102 -0.46 -5.73 -5.27
N SER A 103 -0.35 -4.73 -6.15
CA SER A 103 -1.26 -4.58 -7.28
C SER A 103 -0.87 -5.55 -8.40
N GLN A 104 -1.82 -6.26 -8.99
CA GLN A 104 -1.55 -7.11 -10.17
C GLN A 104 -1.44 -6.28 -11.47
N ASN A 105 -1.24 -4.96 -11.39
CA ASN A 105 -1.20 -4.07 -12.54
C ASN A 105 0.18 -3.42 -12.73
N SER A 106 0.86 -3.84 -13.79
CA SER A 106 2.18 -3.36 -14.22
C SER A 106 2.20 -1.89 -14.65
N ASP A 107 1.05 -1.26 -14.91
CA ASP A 107 0.98 0.14 -15.33
C ASP A 107 1.27 1.12 -14.18
N ILE A 108 0.95 0.75 -12.93
CA ILE A 108 1.36 1.54 -11.76
C ILE A 108 2.88 1.58 -11.69
N PHE A 109 3.58 0.47 -11.91
CA PHE A 109 5.04 0.42 -11.94
C PHE A 109 5.62 1.31 -13.03
N LYS A 110 5.13 1.19 -14.27
CA LYS A 110 5.58 2.04 -15.38
C LYS A 110 5.42 3.52 -15.03
N LEU A 111 4.28 3.90 -14.43
CA LEU A 111 4.04 5.27 -14.00
C LEU A 111 5.07 5.70 -12.96
N LEU A 112 5.28 4.92 -11.90
CA LEU A 112 6.23 5.23 -10.82
C LEU A 112 7.65 5.44 -11.37
N PHE A 113 8.13 4.53 -12.22
CA PHE A 113 9.48 4.63 -12.83
C PHE A 113 9.61 5.75 -13.87
N THR A 114 8.51 6.18 -14.51
CA THR A 114 8.53 7.28 -15.48
C THR A 114 8.44 8.66 -14.82
N SER A 115 7.78 8.74 -13.66
CA SER A 115 7.41 10.02 -13.04
C SER A 115 8.34 10.50 -11.93
N THR A 116 9.29 9.68 -11.48
CA THR A 116 10.14 9.99 -10.33
C THR A 116 11.63 9.98 -10.67
N ASP A 117 12.29 11.10 -10.40
CA ASP A 117 13.74 11.16 -10.37
C ASP A 117 14.22 10.53 -9.04
N LYS A 118 14.67 9.26 -9.11
CA LYS A 118 15.31 8.46 -8.04
C LYS A 118 14.37 7.72 -7.06
N ILE A 119 13.61 6.74 -7.54
CA ILE A 119 13.12 5.66 -6.66
C ILE A 119 14.29 4.72 -6.30
N ASP A 120 14.55 4.54 -5.01
CA ASP A 120 15.43 3.48 -4.53
C ASP A 120 14.69 2.13 -4.56
N VAL A 121 15.04 1.30 -5.54
CA VAL A 121 14.46 -0.05 -5.74
C VAL A 121 14.82 -1.02 -4.61
N ASN A 122 15.87 -0.72 -3.85
CA ASN A 122 16.36 -1.54 -2.74
C ASN A 122 15.95 -1.00 -1.37
N TYR A 123 15.13 0.05 -1.34
CA TYR A 123 14.51 0.54 -0.12
C TYR A 123 13.76 -0.60 0.60
N HIS A 124 13.86 -0.59 1.93
CA HIS A 124 13.25 -1.60 2.78
C HIS A 124 12.48 -0.99 3.94
N ASP A 125 11.43 -1.68 4.37
CA ASP A 125 10.62 -1.29 5.52
C ASP A 125 11.25 -1.70 6.87
N LEU A 126 10.52 -1.57 7.97
CA LEU A 126 10.97 -1.96 9.31
C LEU A 126 11.31 -3.46 9.43
N ASP A 127 10.67 -4.32 8.63
CA ASP A 127 10.91 -5.78 8.58
C ASP A 127 12.02 -6.15 7.59
N LYS A 128 12.73 -5.16 7.04
CA LYS A 128 13.70 -5.30 5.95
C LYS A 128 13.09 -5.93 4.68
N MET A 129 11.80 -5.78 4.47
CA MET A 129 11.13 -6.20 3.24
C MET A 129 11.39 -5.16 2.16
N THR A 130 12.03 -5.57 1.06
CA THR A 130 12.17 -4.76 -0.16
C THR A 130 10.95 -4.92 -1.07
N ALA A 131 10.80 -4.06 -2.08
CA ALA A 131 9.76 -4.20 -3.11
C ALA A 131 9.76 -5.61 -3.75
N LEU A 132 10.94 -6.22 -3.94
CA LEU A 132 11.04 -7.58 -4.50
C LEU A 132 10.45 -8.65 -3.56
N HIS A 133 10.58 -8.50 -2.25
CA HIS A 133 9.93 -9.40 -1.29
C HIS A 133 8.40 -9.31 -1.39
N PHE A 134 7.85 -8.10 -1.54
CA PHE A 134 6.42 -7.92 -1.77
C PHE A 134 5.99 -8.53 -3.11
N ALA A 135 6.73 -8.29 -4.19
CA ALA A 135 6.40 -8.88 -5.49
C ALA A 135 6.36 -10.42 -5.44
N ALA A 136 7.31 -11.06 -4.75
CA ALA A 136 7.33 -12.50 -4.54
C ALA A 136 6.14 -12.99 -3.69
N MET A 137 5.86 -12.31 -2.57
CA MET A 137 4.75 -12.66 -1.66
C MET A 137 3.37 -12.57 -2.34
N TYR A 138 3.20 -11.63 -3.25
CA TYR A 138 1.95 -11.40 -3.98
C TYR A 138 1.94 -12.05 -5.38
N HIS A 139 2.91 -12.90 -5.70
CA HIS A 139 3.04 -13.59 -6.99
C HIS A 139 3.01 -12.65 -8.21
N ASN A 140 3.53 -11.44 -8.05
CA ASN A 140 3.54 -10.41 -9.09
C ASN A 140 4.82 -10.52 -9.93
N ILE A 141 4.80 -11.43 -10.90
CA ILE A 141 5.97 -11.75 -11.72
C ILE A 141 6.39 -10.56 -12.60
N ASP A 142 5.44 -9.75 -13.08
CA ASP A 142 5.76 -8.56 -13.86
C ASP A 142 6.47 -7.50 -13.02
N ALA A 143 5.99 -7.23 -11.81
CA ALA A 143 6.69 -6.35 -10.88
C ALA A 143 8.10 -6.86 -10.58
N ALA A 144 8.25 -8.16 -10.29
CA ALA A 144 9.56 -8.76 -10.04
C ALA A 144 10.53 -8.55 -11.23
N ARG A 145 10.05 -8.80 -12.47
CA ARG A 145 10.85 -8.56 -13.68
C ARG A 145 11.29 -7.10 -13.82
N ILE A 146 10.37 -6.16 -13.60
CA ILE A 146 10.68 -4.72 -13.69
C ILE A 146 11.67 -4.32 -12.59
N LEU A 147 11.48 -4.77 -11.35
CA LEU A 147 12.38 -4.48 -10.24
C LEU A 147 13.80 -5.00 -10.51
N ILE A 148 13.93 -6.23 -11.00
CA ILE A 148 15.22 -6.82 -11.36
C ILE A 148 15.90 -6.06 -12.49
N SER A 149 15.16 -5.64 -13.53
CA SER A 149 15.74 -4.86 -14.62
C SER A 149 16.22 -3.47 -14.18
N HIS A 150 15.70 -2.95 -13.06
CA HIS A 150 16.11 -1.68 -12.45
C HIS A 150 17.13 -1.86 -11.31
N GLY A 151 17.73 -3.04 -11.15
CA GLY A 151 18.83 -3.27 -10.19
C GLY A 151 18.41 -3.63 -8.77
N ALA A 152 17.22 -4.21 -8.59
CA ALA A 152 16.83 -4.78 -7.31
C ALA A 152 17.75 -5.95 -6.90
N ASP A 153 18.18 -5.96 -5.64
CA ASP A 153 18.98 -7.02 -5.05
C ASP A 153 18.12 -8.27 -4.80
N VAL A 154 18.30 -9.27 -5.65
CA VAL A 154 17.65 -10.59 -5.55
C VAL A 154 18.05 -11.38 -4.31
N ASN A 155 19.17 -11.01 -3.67
CA ASN A 155 19.69 -11.66 -2.48
C ASN A 155 19.35 -10.89 -1.19
N ALA A 156 18.52 -9.84 -1.27
CA ALA A 156 18.09 -9.09 -0.11
C ALA A 156 17.43 -10.03 0.92
N LYS A 157 17.69 -9.78 2.21
CA LYS A 157 17.19 -10.60 3.33
C LYS A 157 16.30 -9.79 4.23
N ASN A 158 15.08 -10.28 4.44
CA ASN A 158 14.14 -9.74 5.43
C ASN A 158 14.36 -10.35 6.84
N ILE A 159 13.66 -9.80 7.83
CA ILE A 159 13.70 -10.28 9.23
C ILE A 159 12.84 -11.53 9.43
N LEU A 160 11.70 -11.62 8.74
CA LEU A 160 10.68 -12.66 8.99
C LEU A 160 11.11 -14.07 8.56
N PHE A 161 11.96 -14.21 7.54
CA PHE A 161 12.10 -15.50 6.87
C PHE A 161 13.53 -16.04 6.72
N HIS A 162 14.61 -15.27 6.83
CA HIS A 162 15.95 -15.72 6.38
C HIS A 162 16.00 -16.27 4.93
N PHE A 163 14.88 -16.24 4.19
CA PHE A 163 14.75 -16.68 2.80
C PHE A 163 15.05 -15.51 1.88
N THR A 164 15.97 -15.74 0.94
CA THR A 164 16.20 -14.93 -0.25
C THR A 164 14.91 -14.71 -1.02
N SER A 165 14.74 -13.54 -1.64
CA SER A 165 13.55 -13.13 -2.40
C SER A 165 13.27 -13.95 -3.68
N ILE A 166 13.78 -15.19 -3.80
CA ILE A 166 13.72 -16.01 -5.01
C ILE A 166 12.72 -17.16 -4.82
N ILE A 167 11.51 -16.94 -5.32
CA ILE A 167 10.80 -17.94 -6.13
C ILE A 167 10.28 -17.16 -7.34
N ILE A 168 11.02 -17.24 -8.46
CA ILE A 168 10.58 -16.80 -9.79
C ILE A 168 10.50 -18.04 -10.65
#